data_AF-A0A6L8NGU6-F1
#
_entry.id   AF-A0A6L8NGU6-F1
#
_cell.length_a   1.000
_cell.length_b   1.000
_cell.length_c   1.000
_cell.angle_alpha   90.00
_cell.angle_beta   90.00
_cell.angle_gamma   90.00
#
_symmetry.space_group_name_H-M   'P 1'
#
loop_
_entity.id
_entity.type
_entity.pdbx_description
1 polymer ?
#
loop_
_entity_poly.entity_id
_entity_poly.type
_entity_poly.pdbx_seq_one_letter_code
_entity_poly.pdbx_strand_id
1 'polypeptide(L)'
;MSRPDGRTGRAAERIAELIEGRGGDIYGAEEQPESPAFYSNAALQNRLNDRLAGYSLAGLPLRTRSKRAKEIVCQALGYAIPKSFRKTQPRFPAANLDIYVQKANNLQIWNEEVDPARRYAIIRLDSQDFITSVRVLSGQELALLDTTGTLTSKYQAKLRYTGASSTLVSAEDTENFTDAFGPVGSLPLDTRFRISPVDRPTQGAVLGISALYDRLRQLEGYEFTDPGMDQERLRGVMLQQRVCELLELSTYADGGQFPDILCQALEVKLQLSPTVDLGLVSPDSTALAKEIGPTVQYRDSRYAVVYAKRTAERTIVVDSVVVTTGCDFFTAFQRFEGNVQNRKLQIHLPPNFFDLC
;
A
#
# COMPACT_ATOMS: atom_id res chain seq x y z
N MET A 1 13.71 2.24 35.81
CA MET A 1 14.86 2.40 34.90
C MET A 1 15.93 1.40 35.29
N SER A 2 15.83 0.16 34.80
CA SER A 2 16.94 -0.79 34.90
C SER A 2 17.90 -0.46 33.75
N ARG A 3 19.15 -0.12 34.08
CA ARG A 3 20.23 -0.04 33.08
C ARG A 3 20.36 -1.44 32.46
N PRO A 4 20.53 -1.56 31.13
CA PRO A 4 20.85 -2.86 30.56
C PRO A 4 22.15 -3.35 31.17
N ASP A 5 22.20 -4.63 31.55
CA ASP A 5 23.38 -5.28 32.10
C ASP A 5 24.57 -5.02 31.16
N GLY A 6 25.57 -4.26 31.62
CA GLY A 6 26.68 -3.77 30.79
C GLY A 6 27.54 -4.87 30.13
N ARG A 7 27.26 -6.15 30.44
CA ARG A 7 27.90 -7.32 29.83
C ARG A 7 27.28 -7.69 28.46
N THR A 8 25.97 -7.56 28.27
CA THR A 8 25.30 -7.96 27.02
C THR A 8 25.55 -6.97 25.88
N GLY A 9 25.58 -5.66 26.17
CA GLY A 9 25.93 -4.63 25.19
C GLY A 9 27.37 -4.75 24.65
N ARG A 10 28.34 -5.08 25.52
CA ARG A 10 29.74 -5.32 25.10
C ARG A 10 29.90 -6.57 24.24
N ALA A 11 29.10 -7.60 24.47
CA ALA A 11 29.14 -8.81 23.65
C ALA A 11 28.61 -8.54 22.22
N ALA A 12 27.50 -7.81 22.12
CA ALA A 12 26.91 -7.46 20.82
C ALA A 12 27.77 -6.48 20.00
N GLU A 13 28.49 -5.55 20.66
CA GLU A 13 29.47 -4.69 19.98
C GLU A 13 30.63 -5.51 19.39
N ARG A 14 31.19 -6.46 20.15
CA ARG A 14 32.25 -7.34 19.67
C ARG A 14 31.84 -8.17 18.47
N ILE A 15 30.60 -8.67 18.44
CA ILE A 15 30.07 -9.40 17.29
C ILE A 15 30.07 -8.50 16.05
N ALA A 16 29.61 -7.26 16.16
CA ALA A 16 29.62 -6.31 15.05
C ALA A 16 31.06 -6.00 14.57
N GLU A 17 31.99 -5.74 15.49
CA GLU A 17 33.41 -5.50 15.19
C GLU A 17 34.06 -6.71 14.48
N LEU A 18 33.71 -7.94 14.87
CA LEU A 18 34.19 -9.16 14.21
C LEU A 18 33.63 -9.30 12.79
N ILE A 19 32.35 -8.99 12.58
CA ILE A 19 31.73 -9.02 11.26
C ILE A 19 32.38 -7.96 10.36
N GLU A 20 32.56 -6.75 10.88
CA GLU A 20 33.18 -5.63 10.15
C GLU A 20 34.64 -5.92 9.82
N GLY A 21 35.43 -6.40 10.80
CA GLY A 21 36.86 -6.66 10.65
C GLY A 21 37.22 -7.72 9.61
N ARG A 22 36.30 -8.65 9.32
CA ARG A 22 36.45 -9.64 8.24
C ARG A 22 35.76 -9.25 6.93
N GLY A 23 35.16 -8.06 6.86
CA GLY A 23 34.44 -7.57 5.67
C GLY A 23 33.16 -8.35 5.37
N GLY A 24 32.36 -8.67 6.39
CA GLY A 24 31.14 -9.47 6.26
C GLY A 24 30.17 -8.95 5.20
N ASP A 25 29.74 -9.85 4.30
CA ASP A 25 28.67 -9.60 3.33
C ASP A 25 27.32 -10.06 3.91
N ILE A 26 26.34 -9.16 3.91
CA ILE A 26 24.97 -9.45 4.39
C ILE A 26 24.27 -10.54 3.54
N TYR A 27 24.77 -10.78 2.32
CA TYR A 27 24.33 -11.85 1.41
C TYR A 27 25.22 -13.10 1.44
N GLY A 28 26.19 -13.16 2.36
CA GLY A 28 27.02 -14.33 2.58
C GLY A 28 26.25 -15.50 3.20
N ALA A 29 26.98 -16.56 3.55
CA ALA A 29 26.43 -17.71 4.26
C ALA A 29 25.85 -17.30 5.62
N GLU A 30 24.78 -17.97 6.04
CA GLU A 30 24.17 -17.76 7.36
C GLU A 30 25.17 -18.07 8.48
N GLU A 31 25.30 -17.14 9.44
CA GLU A 31 26.08 -17.36 10.65
C GLU A 31 25.47 -18.51 11.46
N GLN A 32 26.29 -19.51 11.74
CA GLN A 32 25.89 -20.66 12.55
C GLN A 32 26.00 -20.32 14.04
N PRO A 33 25.19 -20.91 14.93
CA PRO A 33 25.21 -20.63 16.38
C PRO A 33 26.58 -20.75 17.05
N GLU A 34 27.47 -21.58 16.51
CA GLU A 34 28.84 -21.81 17.00
C GLU A 34 29.82 -20.70 16.56
N SER A 35 29.41 -19.85 15.60
CA SER A 35 30.21 -18.74 15.11
C SER A 35 30.32 -17.64 16.18
N PRO A 36 31.51 -17.09 16.44
CA PRO A 36 31.66 -15.93 17.30
C PRO A 36 31.00 -14.67 16.73
N ALA A 37 30.59 -14.70 15.46
CA ALA A 37 29.85 -13.65 14.79
C ALA A 37 28.32 -13.86 14.81
N PHE A 38 27.82 -14.88 15.52
CA PHE A 38 26.40 -15.18 15.63
C PHE A 38 25.70 -14.31 16.68
N TYR A 39 24.61 -13.66 16.28
CA TYR A 39 23.68 -13.04 17.22
C TYR A 39 22.58 -14.01 17.65
N SER A 40 22.41 -14.22 18.96
CA SER A 40 21.15 -14.75 19.50
C SER A 40 20.01 -13.75 19.30
N ASN A 41 18.74 -14.18 19.32
CA ASN A 41 17.61 -13.26 19.15
C ASN A 41 17.61 -12.12 20.18
N ALA A 42 17.95 -12.42 21.44
CA ALA A 42 18.05 -11.41 22.50
C ALA A 42 19.21 -10.43 22.26
N ALA A 43 20.39 -10.94 21.86
CA ALA A 43 21.53 -10.08 21.54
C ALA A 43 21.25 -9.19 20.31
N LEU A 44 20.60 -9.76 19.29
CA LEU A 44 20.15 -9.05 18.09
C LEU A 44 19.15 -7.96 18.45
N GLN A 45 18.13 -8.28 19.24
CA GLN A 45 17.12 -7.31 19.68
C GLN A 45 17.75 -6.15 20.45
N ASN A 46 18.60 -6.45 21.44
CA ASN A 46 19.25 -5.43 22.25
C ASN A 46 20.14 -4.53 21.40
N ARG A 47 20.97 -5.12 20.53
CA ARG A 47 21.82 -4.38 19.57
C ARG A 47 20.99 -3.44 18.71
N LEU A 48 19.87 -3.94 18.15
CA LEU A 48 19.03 -3.13 17.29
C LEU A 48 18.31 -2.02 18.06
N ASN A 49 17.83 -2.26 19.28
CA ASN A 49 17.27 -1.20 20.11
C ASN A 49 18.32 -0.12 20.41
N ASP A 50 19.51 -0.53 20.87
CA ASP A 50 20.59 0.39 21.24
C ASP A 50 21.06 1.25 20.06
N ARG A 51 21.07 0.68 18.84
CA ARG A 51 21.62 1.34 17.65
C ARG A 51 20.59 2.02 16.78
N LEU A 52 19.31 1.65 16.84
CA LEU A 52 18.27 2.22 15.98
C LEU A 52 17.36 3.21 16.72
N ALA A 53 17.17 3.07 18.04
CA ALA A 53 16.29 3.97 18.77
C ALA A 53 16.74 5.44 18.63
N GLY A 54 15.79 6.33 18.37
CA GLY A 54 16.04 7.75 18.13
C GLY A 54 16.44 8.13 16.70
N TYR A 55 16.59 7.17 15.78
CA TYR A 55 16.76 7.50 14.36
C TYR A 55 15.46 8.02 13.75
N SER A 56 15.53 9.18 13.10
CA SER A 56 14.40 9.75 12.37
C SER A 56 14.33 9.21 10.93
N LEU A 57 13.14 8.77 10.54
CA LEU A 57 12.77 8.46 9.15
C LEU A 57 11.80 9.50 8.58
N ALA A 58 11.67 10.65 9.26
CA ALA A 58 10.76 11.73 8.87
C ALA A 58 11.08 12.28 7.47
N GLY A 59 10.04 12.71 6.76
CA GLY A 59 10.16 13.32 5.43
C GLY A 59 10.55 12.38 4.28
N LEU A 60 10.91 11.12 4.56
CA LEU A 60 11.24 10.14 3.52
C LEU A 60 9.99 9.47 2.93
N PRO A 61 9.93 9.21 1.61
CA PRO A 61 8.91 8.33 1.02
C PRO A 61 8.98 6.90 1.56
N LEU A 62 7.87 6.16 1.56
CA LEU A 62 7.78 4.81 2.15
C LEU A 62 8.88 3.84 1.67
N ARG A 63 9.12 3.77 0.35
CA ARG A 63 10.19 2.90 -0.21
C ARG A 63 11.59 3.32 0.27
N THR A 64 11.80 4.63 0.41
CA THR A 64 13.06 5.21 0.90
C THR A 64 13.23 4.92 2.39
N ARG A 65 12.16 4.94 3.20
CA ARG A 65 12.20 4.53 4.62
C ARG A 65 12.62 3.08 4.76
N SER A 66 12.01 2.16 3.99
CA SER A 66 12.39 0.75 4.03
C SER A 66 13.84 0.51 3.61
N LYS A 67 14.34 1.26 2.62
CA LYS A 67 15.76 1.21 2.25
C LYS A 67 16.63 1.73 3.40
N ARG A 68 16.30 2.89 3.95
CA ARG A 68 17.07 3.52 5.02
C ARG A 68 17.14 2.68 6.28
N ALA A 69 16.04 2.05 6.68
CA ALA A 69 16.01 1.12 7.81
C ALA A 69 16.97 -0.06 7.58
N LYS A 70 17.02 -0.64 6.37
CA LYS A 70 17.97 -1.72 6.05
C LYS A 70 19.42 -1.25 6.14
N GLU A 71 19.74 -0.05 5.68
CA GLU A 71 21.09 0.53 5.80
C GLU A 71 21.51 0.66 7.27
N ILE A 72 20.62 1.20 8.12
CA ILE A 72 20.88 1.35 9.55
C ILE A 72 21.05 -0.01 10.23
N VAL A 73 20.24 -1.02 9.86
CA VAL A 73 20.42 -2.39 10.39
C VAL A 73 21.75 -2.99 9.94
N CYS A 74 22.16 -2.85 8.67
CA CYS A 74 23.48 -3.32 8.23
C CYS A 74 24.61 -2.72 9.07
N GLN A 75 24.57 -1.39 9.28
CA GLN A 75 25.55 -0.68 10.10
C GLN A 75 25.52 -1.14 11.56
N ALA A 76 24.33 -1.32 12.13
CA ALA A 76 24.19 -1.78 13.52
C ALA A 76 24.79 -3.18 13.73
N LEU A 77 24.70 -4.04 12.72
CA LEU A 77 25.19 -5.41 12.78
C LEU A 77 26.65 -5.59 12.32
N GLY A 78 27.29 -4.54 11.79
CA GLY A 78 28.68 -4.58 11.31
C GLY A 78 28.85 -5.03 9.85
N TYR A 79 27.76 -5.16 9.09
CA TYR A 79 27.83 -5.53 7.66
C TYR A 79 28.02 -4.31 6.77
N ALA A 80 28.76 -4.49 5.68
CA ALA A 80 28.87 -3.49 4.64
C ALA A 80 27.49 -3.21 4.01
N ILE A 81 27.16 -1.94 3.78
CA ILE A 81 25.93 -1.57 3.08
C ILE A 81 26.10 -1.91 1.58
N PRO A 82 25.26 -2.78 1.01
CA PRO A 82 25.33 -3.08 -0.41
C PRO A 82 24.87 -1.87 -1.24
N LYS A 83 25.41 -1.72 -2.46
CA LYS A 83 24.96 -0.67 -3.41
C LYS A 83 23.46 -0.74 -3.70
N SER A 84 22.91 -1.95 -3.71
CA SER A 84 21.48 -2.22 -3.85
C SER A 84 21.07 -3.43 -3.02
N PHE A 85 19.91 -3.36 -2.37
CA PHE A 85 19.38 -4.49 -1.61
C PHE A 85 18.68 -5.49 -2.54
N ARG A 86 19.17 -6.74 -2.55
CA ARG A 86 18.61 -7.85 -3.34
C ARG A 86 17.21 -8.24 -2.85
N LYS A 87 16.41 -8.82 -3.75
CA LYS A 87 15.11 -9.42 -3.44
C LYS A 87 15.25 -10.91 -3.13
N THR A 88 15.90 -11.20 -2.00
CA THR A 88 16.05 -12.55 -1.44
C THR A 88 15.13 -12.76 -0.24
N GLN A 89 14.96 -14.01 0.14
CA GLN A 89 14.30 -14.46 1.35
C GLN A 89 15.26 -15.38 2.10
N PRO A 90 15.63 -15.06 3.36
CA PRO A 90 15.35 -13.80 4.05
C PRO A 90 16.02 -12.60 3.35
N ARG A 91 15.59 -11.38 3.70
CA ARG A 91 16.20 -10.18 3.14
C ARG A 91 17.69 -10.11 3.40
N PHE A 92 18.11 -10.51 4.60
CA PHE A 92 19.49 -10.59 5.05
C PHE A 92 19.87 -12.06 5.32
N PRO A 93 20.35 -12.81 4.30
CA PRO A 93 20.73 -14.22 4.42
C PRO A 93 21.76 -14.50 5.52
N ALA A 94 22.84 -13.73 5.60
CA ALA A 94 23.91 -13.98 6.57
C ALA A 94 23.43 -13.90 8.03
N ALA A 95 22.44 -13.03 8.28
CA ALA A 95 21.81 -12.86 9.59
C ALA A 95 20.46 -13.59 9.70
N ASN A 96 20.07 -14.40 8.72
CA ASN A 96 18.74 -15.02 8.60
C ASN A 96 17.60 -14.14 9.12
N LEU A 97 17.48 -12.93 8.57
CA LEU A 97 16.67 -11.86 9.13
C LEU A 97 15.84 -11.13 8.06
N ASP A 98 14.55 -10.96 8.31
CA ASP A 98 13.68 -9.99 7.63
C ASP A 98 13.37 -8.80 8.54
N ILE A 99 13.20 -7.63 7.91
CA ILE A 99 13.02 -6.34 8.61
C ILE A 99 11.72 -5.69 8.17
N TYR A 100 10.89 -5.32 9.15
CA TYR A 100 9.60 -4.67 8.94
C TYR A 100 9.51 -3.41 9.78
N VAL A 101 9.28 -2.27 9.12
CA VAL A 101 9.05 -0.98 9.80
C VAL A 101 7.55 -0.76 9.94
N GLN A 102 7.07 -0.51 11.15
CA GLN A 102 5.65 -0.43 11.49
C GLN A 102 5.31 0.81 12.30
N LYS A 103 4.26 1.53 11.91
CA LYS A 103 3.64 2.62 12.71
C LYS A 103 2.50 2.13 13.61
N ALA A 104 1.90 1.00 13.26
CA ALA A 104 0.76 0.42 13.94
C ALA A 104 1.05 -1.03 14.33
N ASN A 105 0.25 -1.59 15.24
CA ASN A 105 0.33 -3.00 15.64
C ASN A 105 -0.32 -3.92 14.58
N ASN A 106 0.09 -3.74 13.34
CA ASN A 106 -0.48 -4.41 12.17
C ASN A 106 0.65 -4.81 11.21
N LEU A 107 1.27 -5.96 11.45
CA LEU A 107 2.35 -6.46 10.60
C LEU A 107 1.78 -6.94 9.27
N GLN A 108 2.46 -6.59 8.18
CA GLN A 108 2.05 -6.94 6.83
C GLN A 108 3.22 -7.60 6.10
N ILE A 109 3.05 -8.88 5.77
CA ILE A 109 4.02 -9.68 5.02
C ILE A 109 3.43 -9.91 3.63
N TRP A 110 4.23 -9.66 2.59
CA TRP A 110 3.76 -9.71 1.21
C TRP A 110 4.31 -10.93 0.48
N ASN A 111 3.42 -11.66 -0.19
CA ASN A 111 3.71 -12.79 -1.08
C ASN A 111 4.36 -14.01 -0.42
N GLU A 112 4.25 -14.16 0.90
CA GLU A 112 4.78 -15.32 1.63
C GLU A 112 4.03 -15.55 2.96
N GLU A 113 4.07 -16.79 3.43
CA GLU A 113 3.70 -17.18 4.79
C GLU A 113 4.87 -16.92 5.75
N VAL A 114 4.61 -16.99 7.06
CA VAL A 114 5.67 -16.92 8.07
C VAL A 114 6.50 -18.20 8.01
N ASP A 115 7.77 -18.07 7.62
CA ASP A 115 8.76 -19.14 7.67
C ASP A 115 9.21 -19.40 9.12
N PRO A 116 8.97 -20.60 9.71
CA PRO A 116 9.28 -20.90 11.10
C PRO A 116 10.77 -20.80 11.45
N ALA A 117 11.68 -21.04 10.49
CA ALA A 117 13.12 -21.05 10.71
C ALA A 117 13.77 -19.65 10.57
N ARG A 118 12.98 -18.65 10.17
CA ARG A 118 13.45 -17.29 9.89
C ARG A 118 13.32 -16.37 11.10
N ARG A 119 14.17 -15.35 11.21
CA ARG A 119 14.02 -14.27 12.20
C ARG A 119 13.36 -13.03 11.60
N TYR A 120 12.56 -12.34 12.40
CA TYR A 120 11.79 -11.16 12.02
C TYR A 120 12.10 -10.02 12.99
N ALA A 121 12.73 -8.94 12.49
CA ALA A 121 12.90 -7.69 13.21
C ALA A 121 11.76 -6.72 12.87
N ILE A 122 10.90 -6.46 13.85
CA ILE A 122 9.79 -5.50 13.75
C ILE A 122 10.22 -4.21 14.44
N ILE A 123 10.35 -3.15 13.66
CA ILE A 123 10.83 -1.83 14.07
C ILE A 123 9.62 -0.90 14.25
N ARG A 124 9.42 -0.37 15.46
CA ARG A 124 8.33 0.57 15.77
C ARG A 124 8.75 2.01 15.50
N LEU A 125 7.87 2.76 14.83
CA LEU A 125 7.94 4.22 14.72
C LEU A 125 6.93 4.90 15.64
N ASP A 126 7.28 6.09 16.13
CA ASP A 126 6.33 7.03 16.73
C ASP A 126 5.60 7.89 15.67
N SER A 127 4.75 8.80 16.15
CA SER A 127 4.01 9.74 15.31
C SER A 127 4.89 10.73 14.55
N GLN A 128 6.13 10.94 15.00
CA GLN A 128 7.13 11.83 14.40
C GLN A 128 8.13 11.08 13.52
N ASP A 129 7.87 9.80 13.20
CA ASP A 129 8.73 8.92 12.40
C ASP A 129 10.08 8.59 13.04
N PHE A 130 10.23 8.71 14.36
CA PHE A 130 11.39 8.21 15.07
C PHE A 130 11.23 6.74 15.42
N ILE A 131 12.32 5.98 15.27
CA ILE A 131 12.37 4.61 15.76
C ILE A 131 12.35 4.62 17.29
N THR A 132 11.36 3.98 17.90
CA THR A 132 11.22 3.90 19.36
C THR A 132 11.73 2.59 19.93
N SER A 133 11.52 1.49 19.21
CA SER A 133 11.88 0.15 19.66
C SER A 133 11.99 -0.84 18.50
N VAL A 134 12.68 -1.95 18.77
CA VAL A 134 12.79 -3.10 17.87
C VAL A 134 12.45 -4.37 18.64
N ARG A 135 11.63 -5.22 18.05
CA ARG A 135 11.33 -6.58 18.53
C ARG A 135 11.90 -7.59 17.55
N VAL A 136 12.61 -8.60 18.05
CA VAL A 136 13.10 -9.70 17.23
C VAL A 136 12.42 -10.98 17.68
N LEU A 137 11.80 -11.67 16.72
CA LEU A 137 11.12 -12.94 16.94
C LEU A 137 11.63 -13.98 15.96
N SER A 138 11.53 -15.24 16.34
CA SER A 138 11.53 -16.36 15.41
C SER A 138 10.21 -16.41 14.63
N GLY A 139 10.22 -17.09 13.49
CA GLY A 139 9.00 -17.35 12.72
C GLY A 139 8.01 -18.21 13.47
N GLN A 140 8.47 -19.12 14.34
CA GLN A 140 7.58 -19.89 15.22
C GLN A 140 6.80 -18.98 16.17
N GLU A 141 7.48 -18.05 16.86
CA GLU A 141 6.82 -17.09 17.74
C GLU A 141 5.88 -16.16 16.99
N LEU A 142 6.27 -15.75 15.76
CA LEU A 142 5.44 -14.89 14.93
C LEU A 142 4.19 -15.61 14.40
N ALA A 143 4.30 -16.89 14.03
CA ALA A 143 3.19 -17.70 13.56
C ALA A 143 2.10 -17.89 14.64
N LEU A 144 2.47 -17.92 15.93
CA LEU A 144 1.51 -17.95 17.04
C LEU A 144 0.65 -16.69 17.13
N LEU A 145 1.12 -15.56 16.58
CA LEU A 145 0.39 -14.30 16.53
C LEU A 145 -0.53 -14.20 15.30
N ASP A 146 -0.33 -15.06 14.30
CA ASP A 146 -1.18 -15.10 13.11
C ASP A 146 -2.50 -15.81 13.40
N THR A 147 -3.46 -15.07 13.94
CA THR A 147 -4.82 -15.57 14.19
C THR A 147 -5.65 -15.67 12.90
N THR A 148 -5.13 -15.19 11.76
CA THR A 148 -5.90 -15.06 10.51
C THR A 148 -5.59 -16.17 9.52
N GLY A 149 -4.33 -16.62 9.43
CA GLY A 149 -3.85 -17.68 8.54
C GLY A 149 -4.14 -17.45 7.05
N THR A 150 -4.69 -16.29 6.66
CA THR A 150 -5.29 -16.09 5.35
C THR A 150 -4.53 -15.03 4.59
N LEU A 151 -3.83 -15.48 3.54
CA LEU A 151 -3.23 -14.60 2.55
C LEU A 151 -4.33 -13.89 1.74
N THR A 152 -4.56 -12.61 2.02
CA THR A 152 -5.47 -11.77 1.24
C THR A 152 -4.81 -11.31 -0.04
N SER A 153 -5.53 -11.32 -1.16
CA SER A 153 -4.94 -11.12 -2.47
C SER A 153 -5.43 -9.85 -3.15
N LYS A 154 -4.52 -9.05 -3.73
CA LYS A 154 -4.85 -7.84 -4.48
C LYS A 154 -4.35 -7.86 -5.92
N TYR A 155 -5.20 -7.41 -6.84
CA TYR A 155 -4.85 -7.18 -8.24
C TYR A 155 -4.11 -5.85 -8.40
N GLN A 156 -3.14 -5.81 -9.31
CA GLN A 156 -2.39 -4.59 -9.63
C GLN A 156 -2.16 -4.47 -11.14
N ALA A 157 -2.10 -3.23 -11.61
CA ALA A 157 -1.81 -2.92 -13.00
C ALA A 157 -0.97 -1.64 -13.14
N LYS A 158 -0.47 -1.39 -14.35
CA LYS A 158 0.24 -0.17 -14.72
C LYS A 158 -0.30 0.34 -16.06
N LEU A 159 -0.44 1.65 -16.22
CA LEU A 159 -0.85 2.23 -17.51
C LEU A 159 0.16 1.89 -18.61
N ARG A 160 -0.32 1.40 -19.76
CA ARG A 160 0.52 1.01 -20.91
C ARG A 160 1.16 2.23 -21.57
N TYR A 161 0.38 3.31 -21.75
CA TYR A 161 0.80 4.50 -22.46
C TYR A 161 0.64 5.74 -21.57
N THR A 162 1.72 6.50 -21.39
CA THR A 162 1.71 7.76 -20.63
C THR A 162 1.46 8.92 -21.60
N GLY A 163 0.25 8.99 -22.13
CA GLY A 163 -0.20 10.21 -22.80
C GLY A 163 -0.27 11.34 -21.77
N ALA A 164 0.15 12.55 -22.16
CA ALA A 164 0.13 13.71 -21.27
C ALA A 164 -1.29 14.26 -21.03
N SER A 165 -2.31 13.70 -21.68
CA SER A 165 -3.69 14.19 -21.62
C SER A 165 -4.63 13.16 -21.01
N SER A 166 -5.70 13.66 -20.40
CA SER A 166 -6.85 12.83 -20.00
C SER A 166 -7.38 12.01 -21.19
N THR A 167 -7.85 10.78 -20.93
CA THR A 167 -8.25 9.81 -21.95
C THR A 167 -9.51 9.06 -21.53
N LEU A 168 -10.46 8.93 -22.47
CA LEU A 168 -11.56 7.99 -22.41
C LEU A 168 -11.18 6.73 -23.21
N VAL A 169 -11.10 5.59 -22.54
CA VAL A 169 -10.69 4.30 -23.13
C VAL A 169 -11.87 3.61 -23.79
N SER A 170 -12.99 3.53 -23.06
CA SER A 170 -14.23 2.93 -23.54
C SER A 170 -15.11 4.01 -24.16
N ALA A 171 -15.50 3.85 -25.43
CA ALA A 171 -16.36 4.82 -26.10
C ALA A 171 -17.78 4.88 -25.49
N GLU A 172 -18.26 3.75 -24.96
CA GLU A 172 -19.60 3.56 -24.41
C GLU A 172 -19.55 2.71 -23.13
N ASP A 173 -20.60 2.78 -22.33
CA ASP A 173 -20.83 1.83 -21.24
C ASP A 173 -21.07 0.42 -21.82
N THR A 174 -20.96 -0.63 -21.00
CA THR A 174 -21.30 -1.99 -21.48
C THR A 174 -22.80 -2.10 -21.77
N GLU A 175 -23.18 -3.03 -22.66
CA GLU A 175 -24.60 -3.30 -22.97
C GLU A 175 -25.39 -3.62 -21.70
N ASN A 176 -24.87 -4.49 -20.83
CA ASN A 176 -25.52 -4.86 -19.58
C ASN A 176 -25.70 -3.66 -18.62
N PHE A 177 -24.73 -2.75 -18.56
CA PHE A 177 -24.84 -1.52 -17.77
C PHE A 177 -25.93 -0.59 -18.34
N THR A 178 -25.95 -0.46 -19.66
CA THR A 178 -26.91 0.37 -20.39
C THR A 178 -28.33 -0.15 -20.21
N ASP A 179 -28.55 -1.45 -20.35
CA ASP A 179 -29.84 -2.10 -20.15
C ASP A 179 -30.32 -1.99 -18.70
N ALA A 180 -29.41 -2.12 -17.72
CA ALA A 180 -29.75 -2.07 -16.31
C ALA A 180 -30.15 -0.67 -15.83
N PHE A 181 -29.51 0.39 -16.34
CA PHE A 181 -29.61 1.73 -15.76
C PHE A 181 -30.01 2.85 -16.72
N GLY A 182 -30.04 2.63 -18.03
CA GLY A 182 -30.41 3.66 -19.02
C GLY A 182 -29.65 4.97 -18.80
N PRO A 183 -28.31 4.98 -18.95
CA PRO A 183 -27.48 6.13 -18.63
C PRO A 183 -27.83 7.38 -19.45
N VAL A 184 -27.68 8.55 -18.84
CA VAL A 184 -28.05 9.85 -19.40
C VAL A 184 -26.83 10.78 -19.58
N GLY A 185 -26.93 11.75 -20.50
CA GLY A 185 -25.85 12.74 -20.70
C GLY A 185 -25.75 13.79 -19.57
N SER A 186 -26.83 13.99 -18.82
CA SER A 186 -26.87 14.91 -17.67
C SER A 186 -27.90 14.47 -16.67
N LEU A 187 -27.60 14.62 -15.38
CA LEU A 187 -28.56 14.34 -14.32
C LEU A 187 -29.76 15.31 -14.41
N PRO A 188 -31.00 14.80 -14.20
CA PRO A 188 -32.20 15.62 -14.10
C PRO A 188 -32.04 16.73 -13.04
N LEU A 189 -32.50 17.95 -13.34
CA LEU A 189 -32.31 19.13 -12.49
C LEU A 189 -32.85 18.95 -11.07
N ASP A 190 -33.94 18.20 -10.92
CA ASP A 190 -34.59 17.87 -9.66
C ASP A 190 -33.81 16.86 -8.81
N THR A 191 -32.87 16.12 -9.41
CA THR A 191 -32.02 15.12 -8.74
C THR A 191 -30.60 15.60 -8.45
N ARG A 192 -30.14 16.67 -9.11
CA ARG A 192 -28.80 17.26 -8.88
C ARG A 192 -28.61 17.65 -7.43
N PHE A 193 -27.43 17.33 -6.90
CA PHE A 193 -27.01 17.55 -5.51
C PHE A 193 -27.87 16.83 -4.45
N ARG A 194 -28.76 15.91 -4.86
CA ARG A 194 -29.63 15.13 -3.96
C ARG A 194 -29.31 13.65 -3.93
N ILE A 195 -28.71 13.11 -4.99
CA ILE A 195 -28.29 11.70 -5.06
C ILE A 195 -27.07 11.50 -4.17
N SER A 196 -27.15 10.57 -3.23
CA SER A 196 -26.02 10.23 -2.37
C SER A 196 -25.00 9.38 -3.14
N PRO A 197 -23.68 9.66 -3.00
CA PRO A 197 -22.64 8.81 -3.57
C PRO A 197 -22.75 7.33 -3.16
N VAL A 198 -23.34 7.05 -2.00
CA VAL A 198 -23.51 5.70 -1.45
C VAL A 198 -24.88 5.07 -1.74
N ASP A 199 -25.75 5.76 -2.48
CA ASP A 199 -27.01 5.17 -2.94
C ASP A 199 -26.75 4.17 -4.06
N ARG A 200 -27.65 3.21 -4.24
CA ARG A 200 -27.58 2.33 -5.42
C ARG A 200 -27.88 3.11 -6.69
N PRO A 201 -27.27 2.74 -7.83
CA PRO A 201 -27.64 3.32 -9.11
C PRO A 201 -29.13 3.07 -9.40
N THR A 202 -29.78 4.07 -10.00
CA THR A 202 -31.18 4.00 -10.39
C THR A 202 -31.35 4.46 -11.83
N GLN A 203 -32.36 3.92 -12.50
CA GLN A 203 -32.57 4.17 -13.92
C GLN A 203 -32.75 5.67 -14.20
N GLY A 204 -32.01 6.21 -15.18
CA GLY A 204 -32.07 7.64 -15.54
C GLY A 204 -31.36 8.61 -14.58
N ALA A 205 -30.79 8.10 -13.48
CA ALA A 205 -30.00 8.89 -12.51
C ALA A 205 -28.50 8.54 -12.56
N VAL A 206 -28.06 7.89 -13.63
CA VAL A 206 -26.68 7.47 -13.87
C VAL A 206 -26.17 8.19 -15.12
N LEU A 207 -25.01 8.83 -15.02
CA LEU A 207 -24.36 9.44 -16.18
C LEU A 207 -23.80 8.36 -17.10
N GLY A 208 -23.84 8.57 -18.42
CA GLY A 208 -23.08 7.73 -19.36
C GLY A 208 -21.57 7.97 -19.25
N ILE A 209 -20.75 6.99 -19.61
CA ILE A 209 -19.30 7.05 -19.42
C ILE A 209 -18.65 8.26 -20.10
N SER A 210 -19.14 8.69 -21.26
CA SER A 210 -18.68 9.90 -21.95
C SER A 210 -19.00 11.17 -21.16
N ALA A 211 -20.23 11.28 -20.65
CA ALA A 211 -20.66 12.40 -19.82
C ALA A 211 -19.95 12.44 -18.45
N LEU A 212 -19.59 11.27 -17.92
CA LEU A 212 -18.77 11.11 -16.74
C LEU A 212 -17.34 11.59 -17.04
N TYR A 213 -16.74 11.13 -18.13
CA TYR A 213 -15.41 11.57 -18.57
C TYR A 213 -15.32 13.09 -18.78
N ASP A 214 -16.31 13.70 -19.45
CA ASP A 214 -16.33 15.15 -19.70
C ASP A 214 -16.34 15.98 -18.41
N ARG A 215 -16.90 15.44 -17.34
CA ARG A 215 -16.85 16.04 -16.00
C ARG A 215 -15.50 15.78 -15.34
N LEU A 216 -15.01 14.54 -15.36
CA LEU A 216 -13.78 14.18 -14.68
C LEU A 216 -12.51 14.75 -15.32
N ARG A 217 -12.48 15.00 -16.63
CA ARG A 217 -11.35 15.69 -17.28
C ARG A 217 -11.09 17.09 -16.73
N GLN A 218 -12.06 17.71 -16.05
CA GLN A 218 -11.88 18.99 -15.37
C GLN A 218 -11.01 18.88 -14.11
N LEU A 219 -10.67 17.66 -13.69
CA LEU A 219 -9.64 17.44 -12.68
C LEU A 219 -8.24 17.77 -13.21
N GLU A 220 -8.00 17.83 -14.52
CA GLU A 220 -6.68 18.16 -15.07
C GLU A 220 -6.25 19.56 -14.61
N GLY A 221 -5.10 19.65 -13.94
CA GLY A 221 -4.62 20.87 -13.29
C GLY A 221 -5.27 21.17 -11.93
N TYR A 222 -6.17 20.33 -11.41
CA TYR A 222 -6.71 20.48 -10.06
C TYR A 222 -5.60 20.28 -9.03
N GLU A 223 -5.54 21.20 -8.07
CA GLU A 223 -4.54 21.22 -7.02
C GLU A 223 -5.17 21.06 -5.65
N PHE A 224 -4.51 20.30 -4.79
CA PHE A 224 -4.89 20.22 -3.38
C PHE A 224 -3.67 20.01 -2.48
N THR A 225 -3.77 20.48 -1.24
CA THR A 225 -2.70 20.35 -0.25
C THR A 225 -2.48 18.88 0.08
N ASP A 226 -1.23 18.45 0.03
CA ASP A 226 -0.79 17.13 0.43
C ASP A 226 -0.81 17.01 1.96
N PRO A 227 -1.68 16.18 2.55
CA PRO A 227 -1.79 16.05 4.00
C PRO A 227 -0.59 15.34 4.65
N GLY A 228 0.30 14.75 3.83
CA GLY A 228 1.51 14.09 4.30
C GLY A 228 1.87 12.86 3.48
N MET A 229 3.13 12.41 3.62
CA MET A 229 3.66 11.25 2.88
C MET A 229 2.88 9.94 3.17
N ASP A 230 2.37 9.78 4.40
CA ASP A 230 1.68 8.59 4.90
C ASP A 230 0.14 8.71 4.89
N GLN A 231 -0.40 9.82 4.39
CA GLN A 231 -1.83 10.11 4.38
C GLN A 231 -2.50 9.74 3.04
N GLU A 232 -2.24 8.53 2.53
CA GLU A 232 -2.80 8.07 1.25
C GLU A 232 -4.33 8.01 1.26
N ARG A 233 -4.92 7.50 2.36
CA ARG A 233 -6.38 7.44 2.52
C ARG A 233 -7.00 8.83 2.46
N LEU A 234 -6.43 9.81 3.16
CA LEU A 234 -6.96 11.17 3.19
C LEU A 234 -6.87 11.85 1.81
N ARG A 235 -5.80 11.62 1.04
CA ARG A 235 -5.70 12.09 -0.35
C ARG A 235 -6.80 11.50 -1.23
N GLY A 236 -7.11 10.21 -1.06
CA GLY A 236 -8.23 9.56 -1.74
C GLY A 236 -9.57 10.22 -1.44
N VAL A 237 -9.84 10.50 -0.16
CA VAL A 237 -11.06 11.22 0.29
C VAL A 237 -11.17 12.60 -0.35
N MET A 238 -10.08 13.38 -0.35
CA MET A 238 -10.06 14.72 -0.96
C MET A 238 -10.36 14.68 -2.47
N LEU A 239 -9.82 13.69 -3.18
CA LEU A 239 -10.13 13.49 -4.59
C LEU A 239 -11.60 13.09 -4.78
N GLN A 240 -12.11 12.15 -4.00
CA GLN A 240 -13.51 11.69 -4.10
C GLN A 240 -14.51 12.80 -3.82
N GLN A 241 -14.22 13.69 -2.86
CA GLN A 241 -15.01 14.91 -2.62
C GLN A 241 -15.11 15.76 -3.89
N ARG A 242 -13.97 16.04 -4.52
CA ARG A 242 -13.93 16.81 -5.77
C ARG A 242 -14.67 16.12 -6.91
N VAL A 243 -14.56 14.80 -7.01
CA VAL A 243 -15.32 14.01 -7.99
C VAL A 243 -16.82 14.14 -7.76
N CYS A 244 -17.30 14.03 -6.52
CA CYS A 244 -18.73 14.19 -6.21
C CYS A 244 -19.27 15.55 -6.65
N GLU A 245 -18.49 16.63 -6.43
CA GLU A 245 -18.83 17.98 -6.90
C GLU A 245 -18.94 18.05 -8.43
N LEU A 246 -17.95 17.52 -9.15
CA LEU A 246 -17.94 17.52 -10.62
C LEU A 246 -19.08 16.70 -11.22
N LEU A 247 -19.52 15.66 -10.51
CA LEU A 247 -20.66 14.82 -10.89
C LEU A 247 -22.01 15.39 -10.46
N GLU A 248 -22.05 16.57 -9.81
CA GLU A 248 -23.26 17.20 -9.28
C GLU A 248 -24.03 16.29 -8.31
N LEU A 249 -23.30 15.49 -7.52
CA LEU A 249 -23.86 14.62 -6.47
C LEU A 249 -24.01 15.39 -5.15
N SER A 250 -24.69 14.79 -4.17
CA SER A 250 -24.72 15.36 -2.81
C SER A 250 -23.32 15.29 -2.15
N THR A 251 -23.21 15.83 -0.94
CA THR A 251 -21.94 15.84 -0.21
C THR A 251 -21.36 14.45 -0.04
N TYR A 252 -20.04 14.35 -0.14
CA TYR A 252 -19.28 13.11 0.04
C TYR A 252 -19.77 12.25 1.20
N ALA A 253 -19.94 10.96 0.94
CA ALA A 253 -20.21 9.92 1.91
C ALA A 253 -19.39 8.67 1.56
N ASP A 254 -18.80 8.01 2.57
CA ASP A 254 -18.03 6.76 2.41
C ASP A 254 -18.88 5.57 2.90
N GLY A 255 -19.26 4.69 1.98
CA GLY A 255 -19.97 3.45 2.31
C GLY A 255 -19.03 2.32 2.73
N GLY A 256 -17.72 2.49 2.57
CA GLY A 256 -16.70 1.48 2.84
C GLY A 256 -16.74 0.27 1.91
N GLN A 257 -17.55 0.31 0.85
CA GLN A 257 -17.76 -0.77 -0.11
C GLN A 257 -17.37 -0.29 -1.51
N PHE A 258 -16.93 -1.25 -2.33
CA PHE A 258 -16.78 -1.01 -3.77
C PHE A 258 -18.16 -0.72 -4.39
N PRO A 259 -18.25 0.11 -5.43
CA PRO A 259 -17.23 1.07 -5.85
C PRO A 259 -17.28 2.34 -5.00
N ASP A 260 -16.22 3.15 -5.07
CA ASP A 260 -16.09 4.41 -4.31
C ASP A 260 -17.30 5.36 -4.45
N ILE A 261 -17.91 5.44 -5.64
CA ILE A 261 -19.15 6.19 -5.90
C ILE A 261 -20.18 5.20 -6.43
N LEU A 262 -20.90 4.57 -5.50
CA LEU A 262 -21.87 3.52 -5.75
C LEU A 262 -22.98 3.97 -6.70
N CYS A 263 -23.53 5.16 -6.51
CA CYS A 263 -24.67 5.62 -7.33
C CYS A 263 -24.32 5.80 -8.80
N GLN A 264 -23.04 5.90 -9.12
CA GLN A 264 -22.50 5.97 -10.48
C GLN A 264 -21.66 4.75 -10.84
N ALA A 265 -21.68 3.66 -10.05
CA ALA A 265 -20.87 2.47 -10.29
C ALA A 265 -19.39 2.78 -10.64
N LEU A 266 -18.82 3.79 -9.98
CA LEU A 266 -17.53 4.39 -10.35
C LEU A 266 -16.50 4.20 -9.25
N GLU A 267 -15.43 3.48 -9.55
CA GLU A 267 -14.24 3.34 -8.71
C GLU A 267 -13.23 4.45 -9.04
N VAL A 268 -12.70 5.13 -8.02
CA VAL A 268 -11.80 6.29 -8.19
C VAL A 268 -10.44 5.99 -7.57
N LYS A 269 -9.38 5.98 -8.39
CA LYS A 269 -8.01 5.70 -7.94
C LYS A 269 -7.11 6.91 -8.17
N LEU A 270 -6.67 7.56 -7.09
CA LEU A 270 -5.57 8.52 -7.15
C LEU A 270 -4.22 7.79 -7.26
N GLN A 271 -3.37 8.20 -8.19
CA GLN A 271 -2.07 7.59 -8.43
C GLN A 271 -0.95 8.63 -8.52
N LEU A 272 -0.06 8.59 -7.53
CA LEU A 272 1.22 9.33 -7.55
C LEU A 272 2.38 8.48 -8.10
N SER A 273 2.08 7.25 -8.52
CA SER A 273 3.06 6.30 -9.05
C SER A 273 2.47 5.55 -10.24
N PRO A 274 3.30 4.92 -11.09
CA PRO A 274 2.78 4.18 -12.25
C PRO A 274 1.93 2.95 -11.93
N THR A 275 1.97 2.44 -10.69
CA THR A 275 1.29 1.21 -10.28
C THR A 275 -0.05 1.53 -9.62
N VAL A 276 -1.13 0.94 -10.14
CA VAL A 276 -2.50 1.01 -9.63
C VAL A 276 -2.83 -0.25 -8.82
N ASP A 277 -3.37 -0.08 -7.61
CA ASP A 277 -4.00 -1.16 -6.82
C ASP A 277 -5.48 -1.26 -7.20
N LEU A 278 -5.90 -2.44 -7.66
CA LEU A 278 -7.25 -2.73 -8.16
C LEU A 278 -8.11 -3.43 -7.11
N GLY A 279 -7.59 -3.69 -5.91
CA GLY A 279 -8.33 -4.34 -4.84
C GLY A 279 -8.45 -5.87 -5.01
N LEU A 280 -9.47 -6.45 -4.39
CA LEU A 280 -9.64 -7.90 -4.27
C LEU A 280 -10.21 -8.56 -5.53
N VAL A 281 -10.91 -7.80 -6.37
CA VAL A 281 -11.61 -8.30 -7.56
C VAL A 281 -11.00 -7.68 -8.81
N SER A 282 -10.80 -8.48 -9.86
CA SER A 282 -10.28 -7.99 -11.13
C SER A 282 -11.33 -7.13 -11.86
N PRO A 283 -10.96 -5.99 -12.46
CA PRO A 283 -11.87 -5.16 -13.23
C PRO A 283 -12.64 -5.86 -14.34
N ASP A 284 -12.08 -6.87 -14.99
CA ASP A 284 -12.74 -7.62 -16.08
C ASP A 284 -13.52 -8.85 -15.59
N SER A 285 -13.69 -9.01 -14.27
CA SER A 285 -14.39 -10.14 -13.68
C SER A 285 -15.85 -10.18 -14.12
N THR A 286 -16.31 -11.38 -14.50
CA THR A 286 -17.72 -11.68 -14.83
C THR A 286 -18.57 -12.01 -13.60
N ALA A 287 -17.98 -11.99 -12.39
CA ALA A 287 -18.73 -12.17 -11.15
C ALA A 287 -19.70 -11.00 -10.94
N LEU A 288 -20.83 -11.28 -10.29
CA LEU A 288 -21.85 -10.28 -10.00
C LEU A 288 -21.38 -9.28 -8.93
N ALA A 289 -21.50 -7.99 -9.23
CA ALA A 289 -21.35 -6.88 -8.31
C ALA A 289 -22.73 -6.53 -7.69
N LYS A 290 -23.19 -7.39 -6.78
CA LYS A 290 -24.54 -7.34 -6.17
C LYS A 290 -24.85 -6.04 -5.45
N GLU A 291 -23.80 -5.36 -5.00
CA GLU A 291 -23.85 -4.04 -4.38
C GLU A 291 -24.33 -2.97 -5.35
N ILE A 292 -23.97 -3.08 -6.64
CA ILE A 292 -24.38 -2.18 -7.73
C ILE A 292 -25.76 -2.58 -8.26
N GLY A 293 -25.98 -3.87 -8.54
CA GLY A 293 -27.25 -4.36 -9.08
C GLY A 293 -27.30 -5.88 -9.21
N PRO A 294 -28.50 -6.47 -9.38
CA PRO A 294 -28.68 -7.93 -9.39
C PRO A 294 -28.08 -8.62 -10.63
N THR A 295 -28.01 -7.91 -11.75
CA THR A 295 -27.51 -8.42 -13.04
C THR A 295 -26.15 -7.86 -13.42
N VAL A 296 -25.63 -6.91 -12.65
CA VAL A 296 -24.41 -6.16 -12.96
C VAL A 296 -23.19 -6.98 -12.57
N GLN A 297 -22.19 -7.03 -13.45
CA GLN A 297 -20.91 -7.67 -13.20
C GLN A 297 -19.84 -6.64 -12.85
N TYR A 298 -18.73 -7.05 -12.23
CA TYR A 298 -17.61 -6.15 -11.96
C TYR A 298 -17.04 -5.50 -13.22
N ARG A 299 -17.06 -6.21 -14.36
CA ARG A 299 -16.68 -5.66 -15.68
C ARG A 299 -17.58 -4.55 -16.22
N ASP A 300 -18.80 -4.42 -15.70
CA ASP A 300 -19.73 -3.35 -16.07
C ASP A 300 -19.48 -2.07 -15.24
N SER A 301 -18.69 -2.17 -14.16
CA SER A 301 -18.31 -1.01 -13.37
C SER A 301 -17.34 -0.11 -14.14
N ARG A 302 -17.24 1.15 -13.74
CA ARG A 302 -16.36 2.14 -14.35
C ARG A 302 -15.21 2.48 -13.44
N TYR A 303 -14.08 2.84 -14.03
CA TYR A 303 -12.87 3.18 -13.31
C TYR A 303 -12.38 4.55 -13.78
N ALA A 304 -12.16 5.46 -12.84
CA ALA A 304 -11.43 6.69 -13.05
C ALA A 304 -10.07 6.62 -12.33
N VAL A 305 -9.00 6.45 -13.11
CA VAL A 305 -7.64 6.46 -12.60
C VAL A 305 -7.05 7.84 -12.82
N VAL A 306 -6.83 8.57 -11.73
CA VAL A 306 -6.37 9.95 -11.71
C VAL A 306 -4.87 9.97 -11.42
N TYR A 307 -4.06 10.33 -12.42
CA TYR A 307 -2.62 10.50 -12.27
C TYR A 307 -2.32 11.91 -11.77
N ALA A 308 -1.47 11.99 -10.76
CA ALA A 308 -1.07 13.25 -10.19
C ALA A 308 0.40 13.21 -9.78
N LYS A 309 1.00 14.39 -9.65
CA LYS A 309 2.36 14.57 -9.16
C LYS A 309 2.38 15.45 -7.93
N ARG A 310 3.36 15.20 -7.08
CA ARG A 310 3.64 16.05 -5.93
C ARG A 310 4.61 17.15 -6.34
N THR A 311 4.31 18.39 -5.98
CA THR A 311 5.20 19.54 -6.17
C THR A 311 6.07 19.76 -4.91
N ALA A 312 7.04 20.65 -5.00
CA ALA A 312 7.95 20.96 -3.89
C ALA A 312 7.23 21.56 -2.67
N GLU A 313 6.05 22.17 -2.86
CA GLU A 313 5.35 22.97 -1.85
C GLU A 313 4.28 22.18 -1.08
N ARG A 314 4.37 20.84 -1.04
CA ARG A 314 3.32 19.96 -0.49
C ARG A 314 1.97 20.16 -1.20
N THR A 315 1.99 20.37 -2.51
CA THR A 315 0.79 20.38 -3.34
C THR A 315 0.77 19.13 -4.21
N ILE A 316 -0.41 18.56 -4.42
CA ILE A 316 -0.64 17.54 -5.43
C ILE A 316 -1.36 18.20 -6.59
N VAL A 317 -0.83 18.03 -7.80
CA VAL A 317 -1.40 18.53 -9.05
C VAL A 317 -1.79 17.34 -9.89
N VAL A 318 -3.05 17.29 -10.30
CA VAL A 318 -3.55 16.25 -11.20
C VAL A 318 -3.02 16.51 -12.62
N ASP A 319 -2.34 15.50 -13.18
CA ASP A 319 -1.76 15.53 -14.52
C ASP A 319 -2.74 15.04 -15.58
N SER A 320 -3.48 13.96 -15.30
CA SER A 320 -4.43 13.39 -16.26
C SER A 320 -5.42 12.44 -15.60
N VAL A 321 -6.54 12.19 -16.29
CA VAL A 321 -7.56 11.23 -15.88
C VAL A 321 -7.76 10.18 -16.97
N VAL A 322 -7.73 8.91 -16.61
CA VAL A 322 -8.06 7.79 -17.50
C VAL A 322 -9.39 7.18 -17.06
N VAL A 323 -10.40 7.22 -17.93
CA VAL A 323 -11.72 6.64 -17.68
C VAL A 323 -11.94 5.43 -18.57
N THR A 324 -12.41 4.32 -17.99
CA THR A 324 -12.64 3.04 -18.69
C THR A 324 -13.76 2.26 -18.03
N THR A 325 -14.42 1.37 -18.77
CA THR A 325 -15.18 0.27 -18.17
C THR A 325 -14.22 -0.78 -17.60
N GLY A 326 -14.69 -1.62 -16.69
CA GLY A 326 -13.94 -2.78 -16.20
C GLY A 326 -13.62 -3.78 -17.31
N CYS A 327 -14.54 -3.94 -18.26
CA CYS A 327 -14.38 -4.72 -19.49
C CYS A 327 -13.12 -4.32 -20.27
N ASP A 328 -12.95 -3.03 -20.53
CA ASP A 328 -11.84 -2.55 -21.36
C ASP A 328 -10.62 -2.15 -20.53
N PHE A 329 -10.66 -2.32 -19.21
CA PHE A 329 -9.62 -1.83 -18.31
C PHE A 329 -8.21 -2.26 -18.76
N PHE A 330 -8.04 -3.53 -19.13
CA PHE A 330 -6.72 -4.06 -19.49
C PHE A 330 -6.27 -3.78 -20.93
N THR A 331 -7.09 -3.08 -21.72
CA THR A 331 -6.68 -2.50 -23.00
C THR A 331 -5.74 -1.30 -22.77
N ALA A 332 -6.04 -0.47 -21.77
CA ALA A 332 -5.20 0.67 -21.38
C ALA A 332 -4.16 0.31 -20.32
N PHE A 333 -4.44 -0.68 -19.47
CA PHE A 333 -3.58 -1.06 -18.35
C PHE A 333 -2.93 -2.44 -18.56
N GLN A 334 -1.63 -2.53 -18.35
CA GLN A 334 -0.89 -3.79 -18.30
C GLN A 334 -1.03 -4.42 -16.93
N ARG A 335 -1.45 -5.69 -16.89
CA ARG A 335 -1.40 -6.52 -15.67
C ARG A 335 0.04 -6.79 -15.27
N PHE A 336 0.33 -6.84 -13.98
CA PHE A 336 1.63 -7.36 -13.53
C PHE A 336 1.66 -8.88 -13.65
N GLU A 337 2.13 -9.39 -14.79
CA GLU A 337 2.10 -10.82 -15.14
C GLU A 337 3.08 -11.69 -14.30
N GLY A 338 4.06 -11.09 -13.61
CA GLY A 338 5.03 -11.83 -12.78
C GLY A 338 4.51 -12.25 -11.40
N ASN A 339 3.36 -11.72 -10.97
CA ASN A 339 2.48 -12.19 -9.89
C ASN A 339 1.20 -11.36 -10.04
N VAL A 340 0.26 -11.87 -10.86
CA VAL A 340 -1.05 -11.25 -11.20
C VAL A 340 -1.81 -10.75 -9.96
N GLN A 341 -1.45 -11.30 -8.81
CA GLN A 341 -2.08 -11.14 -7.53
C GLN A 341 -0.99 -11.04 -6.45
N ASN A 342 -0.88 -9.89 -5.77
CA ASN A 342 -0.02 -9.78 -4.60
C ASN A 342 -0.80 -10.28 -3.39
N ARG A 343 -0.26 -11.29 -2.72
CA ARG A 343 -0.80 -11.81 -1.47
C ARG A 343 -0.24 -11.01 -0.30
N LYS A 344 -1.06 -10.81 0.72
CA LYS A 344 -0.73 -10.06 1.92
C LYS A 344 -1.22 -10.87 3.12
N LEU A 345 -0.29 -11.32 3.93
CA LEU A 345 -0.55 -11.82 5.26
C LEU A 345 -0.60 -10.63 6.22
N GLN A 346 -1.64 -10.58 7.06
CA GLN A 346 -1.81 -9.50 8.02
C GLN A 346 -1.87 -10.08 9.43
N ILE A 347 -0.88 -9.74 10.26
CA ILE A 347 -0.76 -10.24 11.62
C ILE A 347 -1.01 -9.07 12.59
N HIS A 348 -2.08 -9.17 13.37
CA HIS A 348 -2.41 -8.22 14.41
C HIS A 348 -1.49 -8.44 15.61
N LEU A 349 -0.59 -7.51 15.85
CA LEU A 349 0.32 -7.58 16.99
C LEU A 349 -0.44 -7.18 18.27
N PRO A 350 -0.24 -7.86 19.41
CA PRO A 350 -0.84 -7.48 20.69
C PRO A 350 -0.58 -6.00 21.06
N PRO A 351 -1.48 -5.32 21.80
CA PRO A 351 -1.28 -3.92 22.19
C PRO A 351 0.06 -3.65 22.89
N ASN A 352 0.44 -4.56 23.79
CA ASN A 352 1.68 -4.54 24.57
C ASN A 352 2.87 -5.22 23.85
N PHE A 353 2.77 -5.43 22.53
CA PHE A 353 3.78 -6.16 21.78
C PHE A 353 5.18 -5.57 21.95
N PHE A 354 5.32 -4.24 22.01
CA PHE A 354 6.62 -3.59 22.22
C PHE A 354 6.97 -3.33 23.70
N ASP A 355 6.05 -3.62 24.62
CA ASP A 355 6.19 -3.28 26.05
C ASP A 355 6.70 -4.46 26.90
N LEU A 356 6.63 -5.70 26.42
CA LEU A 356 7.18 -6.84 27.16
C LEU A 356 8.69 -6.89 26.93
N CYS A 357 9.45 -6.34 27.88
CA CYS A 357 10.88 -6.57 28.04
C CYS A 357 11.13 -7.81 28.89
#